data_AF-A0AAW5MFP5-F1
#
_entry.id   AF-A0AAW5MFP5-F1
#
_cell.length_a   1.000
_cell.length_b   1.000
_cell.length_c   1.000
_cell.angle_alpha   90.00
_cell.angle_beta   90.00
_cell.angle_gamma   90.00
#
_symmetry.space_group_name_H-M   'P 1'
#
loop_
_entity.id
_entity.type
_entity.pdbx_description
1 polymer ?
#
loop_
_entity_poly.entity_id
_entity_poly.type
_entity_poly.pdbx_seq_one_letter_code
_entity_poly.pdbx_strand_id
1 'polypeptide(L)'
;MLDWFAKRWGELLNFLYSLILSIYDALHDFACFVFESLLNIVLASLETLGSILSVMDVSQYLAFLPDEVKNTMALVGISDASIIIVAAITIRILLQLIPFTRLGS
;
A
#
# COMPACT_ATOMS: atom_id res chain seq x y z
N MET A 1 -55.02 -24.48 -15.87
CA MET A 1 -54.15 -25.40 -15.07
C MET A 1 -52.72 -25.44 -15.60
N LEU A 2 -52.50 -25.53 -16.91
CA LEU A 2 -51.17 -25.46 -17.52
C LEU A 2 -50.41 -24.13 -17.26
N ASP A 3 -51.11 -22.99 -17.19
CA ASP A 3 -50.47 -21.69 -16.92
C ASP A 3 -49.86 -21.58 -15.51
N TRP A 4 -50.49 -22.22 -14.52
CA TRP A 4 -49.95 -22.27 -13.15
C TRP A 4 -48.68 -23.12 -13.10
N PHE A 5 -48.67 -24.25 -13.83
CA PHE A 5 -47.51 -25.12 -13.93
C PHE A 5 -46.35 -24.44 -14.69
N ALA A 6 -46.67 -23.76 -15.81
CA ALA A 6 -45.68 -23.01 -16.59
C ALA A 6 -45.06 -21.85 -15.78
N LYS A 7 -45.84 -21.10 -15.00
CA LYS A 7 -45.33 -20.06 -14.11
C LYS A 7 -44.41 -20.63 -13.03
N ARG A 8 -44.83 -21.70 -12.36
CA ARG A 8 -44.02 -22.31 -11.29
C ARG A 8 -42.73 -22.92 -11.83
N TRP A 9 -42.75 -23.48 -13.03
CA TRP A 9 -41.55 -23.98 -13.71
C TRP A 9 -40.58 -22.85 -14.10
N GLY A 10 -41.11 -21.71 -14.58
CA GLY A 10 -40.31 -20.51 -14.86
C GLY A 10 -39.67 -19.91 -13.62
N GLU A 11 -40.39 -19.83 -12.50
CA GLU A 11 -39.86 -19.40 -11.20
C GLU A 11 -38.71 -20.32 -10.73
N LEU A 12 -38.85 -21.63 -10.96
CA LEU A 12 -37.84 -22.63 -10.58
C LEU A 12 -36.56 -22.47 -11.43
N LEU A 13 -36.69 -22.25 -12.74
CA LEU A 13 -35.55 -21.96 -13.62
C LEU A 13 -34.85 -20.65 -13.26
N ASN A 14 -35.60 -19.60 -12.95
CA ASN A 14 -35.04 -18.33 -12.50
C ASN A 14 -34.29 -18.48 -11.17
N PHE A 15 -34.82 -19.27 -10.24
CA PHE A 15 -34.14 -19.58 -8.99
C PHE A 15 -32.79 -20.29 -9.24
N LEU A 16 -32.78 -21.33 -10.08
CA LEU A 16 -31.53 -22.03 -10.45
C LEU A 16 -30.51 -21.10 -11.13
N TYR A 17 -30.97 -20.23 -12.04
CA TYR A 17 -30.09 -19.27 -12.70
C TYR A 17 -29.50 -18.27 -11.71
N SER A 18 -30.33 -17.72 -10.81
CA SER A 18 -29.87 -16.80 -9.76
C SER A 18 -28.89 -17.46 -8.77
N LEU A 19 -29.07 -18.75 -8.47
CA LEU A 19 -28.17 -19.52 -7.61
C LEU A 19 -26.79 -19.68 -8.27
N ILE A 20 -26.75 -20.00 -9.56
CA ILE A 20 -25.49 -20.12 -10.31
C ILE A 20 -24.76 -18.77 -10.39
N LEU A 21 -25.50 -17.69 -10.66
CA LEU A 21 -24.93 -16.34 -10.74
C LEU A 21 -24.37 -15.89 -9.37
N SER A 22 -25.08 -16.18 -8.28
CA SER A 22 -24.62 -15.89 -6.92
C SER A 22 -23.33 -16.64 -6.56
N ILE A 23 -23.16 -17.89 -7.00
CA ILE A 23 -21.92 -18.65 -6.78
C ILE A 23 -20.76 -18.04 -7.58
N TYR A 24 -21.02 -17.61 -8.81
CA TYR A 24 -20.01 -16.95 -9.64
C TYR A 24 -19.55 -15.63 -9.03
N ASP A 25 -20.49 -14.81 -8.55
CA ASP A 25 -20.18 -13.54 -7.88
C ASP A 25 -19.40 -13.78 -6.58
N ALA A 26 -19.77 -14.78 -5.78
CA ALA A 26 -19.06 -15.14 -4.56
C ALA A 26 -17.61 -15.59 -4.82
N LEU A 27 -17.36 -16.26 -5.96
CA LEU A 27 -16.00 -16.68 -6.34
C LEU A 27 -15.12 -15.48 -6.75
N HIS A 28 -15.69 -14.51 -7.48
CA HIS A 28 -14.99 -13.27 -7.82
C HIS A 28 -14.70 -12.42 -6.59
N ASP A 29 -15.66 -12.32 -5.67
CA ASP A 29 -15.48 -11.59 -4.41
C ASP A 29 -14.36 -12.21 -3.56
N PHE A 30 -14.30 -13.55 -3.51
CA PHE A 30 -13.21 -14.26 -2.86
C PHE A 30 -11.83 -13.98 -3.50
N ALA A 31 -11.75 -13.91 -4.83
CA ALA A 31 -10.51 -13.56 -5.52
C ALA A 31 -10.07 -12.12 -5.21
N CYS A 32 -11.00 -11.17 -5.19
CA CYS A 32 -10.74 -9.78 -4.77
C CYS A 32 -10.26 -9.71 -3.32
N PHE A 33 -10.89 -10.45 -2.41
CA PHE A 33 -10.52 -10.51 -0.99
C PHE A 33 -9.08 -11.03 -0.78
N VAL A 34 -8.68 -12.06 -1.51
CA VAL A 34 -7.30 -12.59 -1.45
C VAL A 34 -6.29 -11.55 -1.94
N PHE A 35 -6.61 -10.85 -3.03
CA PHE A 35 -5.75 -9.80 -3.56
C PHE A 35 -5.62 -8.62 -2.59
N GLU A 36 -6.73 -8.18 -2.00
CA GLU A 36 -6.74 -7.15 -0.96
C GLU A 36 -5.92 -7.57 0.27
N SER A 37 -6.03 -8.83 0.70
CA SER A 37 -5.25 -9.36 1.81
C SER A 37 -3.73 -9.29 1.56
N LEU A 38 -3.29 -9.59 0.33
CA LEU A 38 -1.89 -9.46 -0.05
C LEU A 38 -1.42 -7.99 -0.03
N LEU A 39 -2.22 -7.07 -0.54
CA LEU A 39 -1.92 -5.64 -0.49
C LEU A 39 -1.84 -5.12 0.95
N ASN A 40 -2.73 -5.55 1.84
CA ASN A 40 -2.69 -5.19 3.25
C ASN A 40 -1.41 -5.67 3.96
N ILE A 41 -0.90 -6.86 3.61
CA ILE A 41 0.39 -7.34 4.13
C ILE A 41 1.53 -6.43 3.67
N VAL A 42 1.52 -6.00 2.41
CA VAL A 42 2.51 -5.05 1.88
C VAL A 42 2.42 -3.71 2.61
N LEU A 43 1.22 -3.17 2.82
CA LEU A 43 1.03 -1.92 3.58
C LEU A 43 1.55 -2.03 5.01
N ALA A 44 1.22 -3.11 5.73
CA ALA A 44 1.72 -3.36 7.08
C ALA A 44 3.26 -3.43 7.12
N SER A 45 3.89 -4.06 6.13
CA SER A 45 5.36 -4.11 6.02
C SER A 45 5.97 -2.72 5.77
N LEU A 46 5.31 -1.88 4.98
CA LEU A 46 5.76 -0.52 4.68
C LEU A 46 5.65 0.39 5.91
N GLU A 47 4.58 0.29 6.68
CA GLU A 47 4.40 1.01 7.95
C GLU A 47 5.46 0.60 8.97
N THR A 48 5.77 -0.70 9.05
CA THR A 48 6.83 -1.22 9.92
C THR A 48 8.19 -0.63 9.53
N LEU A 49 8.52 -0.59 8.23
CA LEU A 49 9.74 0.06 7.74
C LEU A 49 9.74 1.57 8.02
N GLY A 50 8.61 2.26 7.82
CA GLY A 50 8.46 3.67 8.15
C GLY A 50 8.73 3.97 9.63
N SER A 51 8.26 3.11 10.54
CA SER A 51 8.52 3.24 11.97
C SER A 51 9.97 2.98 12.37
N ILE A 52 10.69 2.09 11.65
CA ILE A 52 12.12 1.88 11.88
C ILE A 52 12.92 3.09 11.39
N LEU A 53 12.50 3.69 10.27
CA LEU A 53 13.12 4.89 9.73
C LEU A 53 12.86 6.14 10.59
N SER A 54 11.74 6.21 11.33
CA SER A 54 11.48 7.31 12.28
C SER A 54 12.33 7.27 13.55
N VAL A 55 12.90 6.11 13.92
CA VAL A 55 13.92 6.03 14.98
C VAL A 55 15.22 6.72 14.55
N MET A 56 15.43 6.90 13.24
CA MET A 56 16.56 7.61 12.67
C MET A 56 16.22 9.07 12.35
N ASP A 57 15.24 9.65 13.05
CA ASP A 57 14.87 11.05 12.88
C ASP A 57 15.99 11.96 13.40
N VAL A 58 16.88 12.36 12.48
CA VAL A 58 18.02 13.23 12.72
C VAL A 58 17.59 14.58 13.31
N SER A 59 16.30 14.97 13.14
CA SER A 59 15.74 16.17 13.75
C SER A 59 15.81 16.15 15.28
N GLN A 60 15.67 14.97 15.91
CA GLN A 60 15.73 14.83 17.36
C GLN A 60 17.14 15.10 17.89
N TYR A 61 18.17 14.64 17.16
CA TYR A 61 19.57 14.93 17.47
C TYR A 61 19.95 16.40 17.22
N LEU A 62 19.36 17.02 16.19
CA LEU A 62 19.52 18.45 15.93
C LEU A 62 18.92 19.31 17.05
N ALA A 63 17.84 18.86 17.71
CA ALA A 63 17.22 19.57 18.81
C ALA A 63 18.10 19.63 20.08
N PHE A 64 18.95 18.62 20.32
CA PHE A 64 19.87 18.58 21.46
C PHE A 64 21.13 19.45 21.29
N LEU A 65 21.38 20.01 20.10
CA LEU A 65 22.54 20.87 19.87
C LEU A 65 22.35 22.26 20.51
N PRO A 66 23.42 22.84 21.11
CA PRO A 66 23.40 24.20 21.64
C PRO A 66 23.02 25.24 20.57
N ASP A 67 22.35 26.32 20.98
CA ASP A 67 21.78 27.31 20.06
C ASP A 67 22.83 28.02 19.18
N GLU A 68 24.04 28.20 19.68
CA GLU A 68 25.17 28.75 18.91
C GLU A 68 25.57 27.84 17.74
N VAL A 69 25.53 26.51 17.95
CA VAL A 69 25.84 25.52 16.91
C VAL A 69 24.68 25.41 15.92
N LYS A 70 23.42 25.50 16.38
CA LYS A 70 22.24 25.57 15.50
C LYS A 70 22.28 26.77 14.56
N ASN A 71 22.62 27.94 15.07
CA ASN A 71 22.68 29.15 14.26
C ASN A 71 23.79 29.06 13.20
N THR A 72 24.94 28.48 13.57
CA THR A 72 26.04 28.26 12.62
C THR A 72 25.68 27.22 11.56
N MET A 73 24.97 26.14 11.93
CA MET A 73 24.49 25.14 10.95
C MET A 73 23.43 25.69 10.00
N ALA A 74 22.58 26.61 10.45
CA ALA A 74 21.62 27.30 9.60
C ALA A 74 22.32 28.19 8.57
N LEU A 75 23.38 28.91 8.96
CA LEU A 75 24.18 29.74 8.06
C LEU A 75 24.98 28.93 7.03
N VAL A 76 25.41 27.72 7.38
CA VAL A 76 26.14 26.80 6.48
C VAL A 76 25.19 26.05 5.53
N GLY A 77 23.87 26.10 5.76
CA GLY A 77 22.89 25.43 4.91
C GLY A 77 22.84 23.91 5.10
N ILE A 78 23.18 23.42 6.30
CA ILE A 78 23.15 21.97 6.62
C ILE A 78 21.74 21.39 6.47
N SER A 79 20.71 22.18 6.77
CA SER A 79 19.31 21.79 6.56
C SER A 79 19.04 21.46 5.08
N ASP A 80 19.42 22.34 4.16
CA ASP A 80 19.19 22.13 2.73
C ASP A 80 20.00 20.95 2.19
N ALA A 81 21.26 20.81 2.63
CA ALA A 81 22.09 19.67 2.27
C ALA A 81 21.48 18.33 2.73
N SER A 82 20.89 18.29 3.93
CA SER A 82 20.24 17.09 4.45
C SER A 82 19.00 16.70 3.65
N ILE A 83 18.19 17.68 3.22
CA ILE A 83 17.01 17.45 2.37
C ILE A 83 17.41 16.84 1.02
N ILE A 84 18.48 17.34 0.41
CA ILE A 84 19.00 16.81 -0.87
C ILE A 84 19.44 15.35 -0.71
N ILE A 85 20.14 15.02 0.38
CA ILE A 85 20.58 13.64 0.65
C ILE A 85 19.39 12.71 0.84
N VAL A 86 18.39 13.11 1.64
CA VAL A 86 17.17 12.32 1.88
C VAL A 86 16.40 12.13 0.57
N ALA A 87 16.21 13.19 -0.23
CA ALA A 87 15.54 13.10 -1.52
C ALA A 87 16.26 12.12 -2.48
N ALA A 88 17.60 12.16 -2.53
CA ALA A 88 18.39 11.25 -3.34
C ALA A 88 18.27 9.79 -2.90
N ILE A 89 18.27 9.52 -1.58
CA ILE A 89 18.07 8.17 -1.03
C ILE A 89 16.65 7.66 -1.36
N THR A 90 15.63 8.52 -1.21
CA THR A 90 14.24 8.18 -1.54
C THR A 90 14.10 7.82 -3.02
N ILE A 91 14.65 8.63 -3.93
CA ILE A 91 14.67 8.31 -5.37
C ILE A 91 15.38 6.97 -5.62
N ARG A 92 16.51 6.74 -4.93
CA ARG A 92 17.27 5.50 -5.06
C ARG A 92 16.49 4.25 -4.61
N ILE A 93 15.67 4.35 -3.56
CA ILE A 93 14.81 3.25 -3.08
C ILE A 93 13.63 3.05 -4.03
N LEU A 94 12.98 4.12 -4.47
CA LEU A 94 11.85 4.06 -5.40
C LEU A 94 12.25 3.43 -6.74
N LEU A 95 13.41 3.79 -7.29
CA LEU A 95 13.91 3.20 -8.53
C LEU A 95 14.22 1.71 -8.34
N GLN A 96 14.73 1.28 -7.18
CA GLN A 96 15.00 -0.13 -6.89
C GLN A 96 13.73 -0.99 -6.74
N LEU A 97 12.59 -0.38 -6.45
CA LEU A 97 11.29 -1.07 -6.42
C LEU A 97 10.81 -1.44 -7.84
N ILE A 98 11.25 -0.68 -8.85
CA ILE A 98 11.02 -1.01 -10.25
C ILE A 98 12.04 -2.11 -10.62
N PRO A 99 11.59 -3.31 -11.02
CA PRO A 99 12.46 -4.48 -11.22
C PRO A 99 13.53 -4.31 -12.32
N PHE A 100 13.55 -3.17 -13.01
CA PHE A 100 14.47 -2.86 -14.10
C PHE A 100 15.67 -1.97 -13.72
N THR A 101 15.85 -1.58 -12.45
CA THR A 101 17.09 -0.87 -12.04
C THR A 101 17.93 -1.57 -10.97
N ARG A 102 17.45 -2.65 -10.32
CA ARG A 102 18.33 -3.56 -9.55
C ARG A 102 17.70 -4.92 -9.18
N LEU A 103 17.73 -5.88 -10.11
CA LEU A 103 18.46 -7.13 -9.87
C LEU A 103 19.73 -7.06 -10.73
N GLY A 104 20.57 -6.06 -10.43
CA GLY A 104 21.93 -5.94 -10.94
C GLY A 104 22.91 -6.69 -10.03
N SER A 105 22.54 -7.93 -9.70
CA SER A 105 23.38 -9.13 -9.76
C SER A 105 22.53 -10.22 -10.38
#